data_AF-A0A517XZZ0-F1
#
_entry.id   AF-A0A517XZZ0-F1
#
_cell.length_a   1.000
_cell.length_b   1.000
_cell.length_c   1.000
_cell.angle_alpha   90.00
_cell.angle_beta   90.00
_cell.angle_gamma   90.00
#
_symmetry.space_group_name_H-M   'P 1'
#
loop_
_entity.id
_entity.type
_entity.pdbx_description
1 polymer ?
#
loop_
_entity_poly.entity_id
_entity_poly.type
_entity_poly.pdbx_seq_one_letter_code
_entity_poly.pdbx_strand_id
1 'polypeptide(L)'
;MHTRPRVALEVLEAREVPAVNVVVDYSFDASGFFADATRRAVVEQAAADLGARLDTPLAAVDPSGNSWTEIFTNPATGGTGRVSNAALPANTLVVYVGARELGSSTIGSGGPGTFSASGSSAFRTLLRTRAPNGSTAWGGSVAFDANTNWYFGTSAAGIGRTQTDFYSVAVHEIGHVLGVGTSSRWTAQISGGTFVGPNAVAVYGGPVPLASGGAHWRDGVTVNGQPASLDPTTTTGTRIPFSALDFAALEDIGWTVGDGTTTTPVTTQATTRPWAGTWTSLAGRDVVVLSGVTAGTARAFVANAAGTLTAVGPTITPFVGGSVVRATVGDFNGDGTADLAFATGPGSTAAVRILNGRTGADLGGLTTVLDGFGGGVYVAAGDLDGDGRDELAVSADAGGGTRVTVFRVARTLTAAADFIALDDPNFRGGSRVAVGDVNRDGTADLVVGAGIGGGPRVAVYAGKSVLSGSPSRLIPDFFALDSSLRSGVFITAADLDADGYADLAYGTGDTGGPRLRIVSGAVLVANPGVRADQLPAVADFFAFDETDRSGLRVAARDLTGDGRAELVVASGAKAAARVRVLSLAGLATAPTFDPFNGVAALDGVYVG
;
A
#
# COMPACT_ATOMS: atom_id res chain seq x y z
N MET A 1 -7.22 22.84 -55.69
CA MET A 1 -7.76 22.87 -54.30
C MET A 1 -8.25 21.48 -53.96
N HIS A 2 -7.45 20.69 -53.24
CA HIS A 2 -7.91 19.44 -52.61
C HIS A 2 -7.46 19.47 -51.16
N THR A 3 -8.46 19.41 -50.28
CA THR A 3 -8.39 19.51 -48.83
C THR A 3 -7.75 18.27 -48.22
N ARG A 4 -6.70 18.47 -47.42
CA ARG A 4 -6.09 17.40 -46.61
C ARG A 4 -7.06 16.95 -45.50
N PRO A 5 -7.13 15.66 -45.15
CA PRO A 5 -7.91 15.21 -44.01
C PRO A 5 -7.29 15.75 -42.71
N ARG A 6 -8.12 16.31 -41.83
CA ARG A 6 -7.73 16.68 -40.48
C ARG A 6 -7.70 15.41 -39.63
N VAL A 7 -6.58 15.16 -38.97
CA VAL A 7 -6.49 14.18 -37.88
C VAL A 7 -7.30 14.76 -36.71
N ALA A 8 -8.35 14.06 -36.29
CA ALA A 8 -9.02 14.32 -35.03
C ALA A 8 -8.37 13.43 -33.97
N LEU A 9 -7.81 14.06 -32.95
CA LEU A 9 -7.37 13.40 -31.74
C LEU A 9 -8.62 13.30 -30.84
N GLU A 10 -9.25 12.13 -30.76
CA GLU A 10 -10.16 11.84 -29.66
C GLU A 10 -9.32 11.35 -28.48
N VAL A 11 -9.27 12.17 -27.42
CA VAL A 11 -8.85 11.71 -26.11
C VAL A 11 -9.96 10.80 -25.60
N LEU A 12 -9.70 9.50 -25.53
CA LEU A 12 -10.45 8.61 -24.65
C LEU A 12 -10.12 9.04 -23.22
N GLU A 13 -10.99 9.84 -22.61
CA GLU A 13 -10.99 9.96 -21.15
C GLU A 13 -11.32 8.57 -20.60
N ALA A 14 -10.34 7.90 -20.00
CA ALA A 14 -10.66 6.94 -18.96
C ALA A 14 -11.33 7.72 -17.84
N ARG A 15 -12.67 7.69 -17.78
CA ARG A 15 -13.40 8.12 -16.59
C ARG A 15 -13.09 7.13 -15.49
N GLU A 16 -12.01 7.35 -14.76
CA GLU A 16 -11.87 6.80 -13.42
C GLU A 16 -12.99 7.42 -12.58
N VAL A 17 -14.05 6.64 -12.35
CA VAL A 17 -15.05 7.02 -11.35
C VAL A 17 -14.48 6.57 -10.00
N PRO A 18 -14.28 7.47 -9.03
CA PRO A 18 -13.59 7.09 -7.81
C PRO A 18 -14.51 6.31 -6.86
N ALA A 19 -14.03 5.18 -6.36
CA ALA A 19 -14.68 4.40 -5.30
C ALA A 19 -14.83 5.22 -4.00
N VAL A 20 -15.87 4.94 -3.21
CA VAL A 20 -16.13 5.55 -1.90
C VAL A 20 -15.28 4.86 -0.84
N ASN A 21 -14.52 5.67 -0.13
CA ASN A 21 -13.74 5.28 1.03
C ASN A 21 -14.60 5.30 2.31
N VAL A 22 -14.91 4.13 2.86
CA VAL A 22 -15.62 3.99 4.14
C VAL A 22 -14.58 3.88 5.26
N VAL A 23 -14.40 4.96 6.02
CA VAL A 23 -13.45 5.05 7.13
C VAL A 23 -14.11 4.57 8.41
N VAL A 24 -13.49 3.61 9.10
CA VAL A 24 -13.91 3.16 10.43
C VAL A 24 -13.26 4.05 11.49
N ASP A 25 -14.07 4.66 12.35
CA ASP A 25 -13.62 5.52 13.45
C ASP A 25 -13.95 4.89 14.80
N TYR A 26 -12.93 4.70 15.64
CA TYR A 26 -13.03 4.04 16.95
C TYR A 26 -13.11 5.01 18.13
N SER A 27 -13.21 6.32 17.90
CA SER A 27 -13.22 7.34 18.96
C SER A 27 -14.41 7.21 19.92
N PHE A 28 -15.45 6.47 19.51
CA PHE A 28 -16.64 6.18 20.31
C PHE A 28 -16.69 4.74 20.84
N ASP A 29 -15.61 3.96 20.75
CA ASP A 29 -15.51 2.65 21.38
C ASP A 29 -15.09 2.76 22.87
N ALA A 30 -16.00 3.28 23.70
CA ALA A 30 -15.72 3.48 25.13
C ALA A 30 -15.46 2.16 25.90
N SER A 31 -15.91 1.02 25.35
CA SER A 31 -15.73 -0.31 25.94
C SER A 31 -14.33 -0.90 25.71
N GLY A 32 -13.57 -0.34 24.76
CA GLY A 32 -12.30 -0.90 24.30
C GLY A 32 -12.47 -2.24 23.56
N PHE A 33 -13.66 -2.56 23.05
CA PHE A 33 -13.92 -3.79 22.32
C PHE A 33 -13.03 -3.91 21.09
N PHE A 34 -12.72 -2.80 20.43
CA PHE A 34 -11.80 -2.69 19.31
C PHE A 34 -10.39 -2.27 19.75
N ALA A 35 -9.99 -2.41 21.02
CA ALA A 35 -8.58 -2.31 21.38
C ALA A 35 -7.75 -3.46 20.77
N ASP A 36 -8.42 -4.57 20.44
CA ASP A 36 -7.86 -5.71 19.74
C ASP A 36 -7.75 -5.46 18.22
N ALA A 37 -6.52 -5.53 17.70
CA ALA A 37 -6.22 -5.30 16.29
C ALA A 37 -6.86 -6.33 15.34
N THR A 38 -7.10 -7.57 15.78
CA THR A 38 -7.77 -8.57 14.94
C THR A 38 -9.23 -8.22 14.69
N ARG A 39 -9.89 -7.60 15.67
CA ARG A 39 -11.28 -7.13 15.53
C ARG A 39 -11.38 -5.92 14.60
N ARG A 40 -10.39 -5.00 14.68
CA ARG A 40 -10.26 -3.87 13.76
C ARG A 40 -10.09 -4.33 12.32
N ALA A 41 -9.19 -5.30 12.09
CA ALA A 41 -8.91 -5.82 10.76
C ALA A 41 -10.17 -6.33 10.06
N VAL A 42 -11.09 -6.98 10.78
CA VAL A 42 -12.31 -7.54 10.20
C VAL A 42 -13.35 -6.46 9.84
N VAL A 43 -13.56 -5.46 10.70
CA VAL A 43 -14.50 -4.36 10.40
C VAL A 43 -13.97 -3.45 9.30
N GLU A 44 -12.65 -3.23 9.27
CA GLU A 44 -11.98 -2.46 8.22
C GLU A 44 -12.04 -3.20 6.88
N GLN A 45 -11.90 -4.53 6.87
CA GLN A 45 -12.11 -5.34 5.67
C GLN A 45 -13.56 -5.22 5.16
N ALA A 46 -14.56 -5.32 6.05
CA ALA A 46 -15.96 -5.16 5.67
C ALA A 46 -16.26 -3.78 5.05
N ALA A 47 -15.71 -2.71 5.67
CA ALA A 47 -15.84 -1.35 5.15
C ALA A 47 -15.13 -1.17 3.80
N ALA A 48 -13.94 -1.76 3.63
CA ALA A 48 -13.18 -1.70 2.40
C ALA A 48 -13.87 -2.45 1.25
N ASP A 49 -14.37 -3.67 1.49
CA ASP A 49 -15.04 -4.49 0.49
C ASP A 49 -16.32 -3.83 -0.02
N LEU A 50 -17.06 -3.16 0.87
CA LEU A 50 -18.23 -2.35 0.51
C LEU A 50 -17.86 -1.09 -0.26
N GLY A 51 -16.94 -0.29 0.27
CA GLY A 51 -16.52 0.97 -0.32
C GLY A 51 -15.91 0.81 -1.72
N ALA A 52 -15.16 -0.28 -1.92
CA ALA A 52 -14.54 -0.64 -3.20
C ALA A 52 -15.54 -0.83 -4.35
N ARG A 53 -16.82 -1.00 -4.05
CA ARG A 53 -17.89 -1.21 -5.03
C ARG A 53 -18.77 0.02 -5.23
N LEU A 54 -18.56 1.09 -4.49
CA LEU A 54 -19.39 2.30 -4.56
C LEU A 54 -18.69 3.37 -5.38
N ASP A 55 -19.17 3.64 -6.59
CA ASP A 55 -18.59 4.63 -7.50
C ASP A 55 -19.29 6.00 -7.40
N THR A 56 -20.08 6.24 -6.35
CA THR A 56 -20.74 7.53 -6.14
C THR A 56 -19.71 8.59 -5.77
N PRO A 57 -19.47 9.63 -6.59
CA PRO A 57 -18.54 10.68 -6.22
C PRO A 57 -19.10 11.50 -5.04
N LEU A 58 -18.32 11.63 -3.97
CA LEU A 58 -18.67 12.47 -2.82
C LEU A 58 -17.76 13.69 -2.80
N ALA A 59 -18.32 14.89 -2.84
CA ALA A 59 -17.52 16.12 -2.72
C ALA A 59 -16.86 16.23 -1.33
N ALA A 60 -15.70 16.88 -1.22
CA ALA A 60 -15.09 17.15 0.08
C ALA A 60 -15.96 18.09 0.93
N VAL A 61 -15.92 17.93 2.26
CA VAL A 61 -16.52 18.86 3.24
C VAL A 61 -15.39 19.62 3.92
N ASP A 62 -15.27 20.90 3.59
CA ASP A 62 -14.36 21.84 4.25
C ASP A 62 -15.18 22.78 5.15
N PRO A 63 -15.01 22.73 6.49
CA PRO A 63 -15.73 23.60 7.41
C PRO A 63 -15.18 25.03 7.45
N SER A 64 -14.12 25.38 6.72
CA SER A 64 -13.50 26.71 6.74
C SER A 64 -14.53 27.82 6.46
N GLY A 65 -14.79 28.67 7.47
CA GLY A 65 -15.78 29.75 7.39
C GLY A 65 -17.26 29.31 7.52
N ASN A 66 -17.50 28.03 7.80
CA ASN A 66 -18.81 27.44 8.07
C ASN A 66 -18.78 26.71 9.43
N SER A 67 -19.93 26.17 9.86
CA SER A 67 -19.97 25.30 11.04
C SER A 67 -20.98 24.17 10.84
N TRP A 68 -20.65 22.97 11.30
CA TRP A 68 -21.56 21.84 11.29
C TRP A 68 -21.24 20.83 12.38
N THR A 69 -22.20 19.94 12.62
CA THR A 69 -22.08 18.87 13.60
C THR A 69 -22.71 17.62 13.03
N GLU A 70 -21.93 16.56 12.98
CA GLU A 70 -22.39 15.20 12.77
C GLU A 70 -23.14 14.73 14.01
N ILE A 71 -24.28 14.06 13.83
CA ILE A 71 -25.16 13.60 14.90
C ILE A 71 -25.56 12.15 14.59
N PHE A 72 -25.24 11.22 15.47
CA PHE A 72 -25.50 9.79 15.26
C PHE A 72 -25.83 9.10 16.58
N THR A 73 -26.19 7.82 16.52
CA THR A 73 -26.36 6.99 17.72
C THR A 73 -24.97 6.58 18.22
N ASN A 74 -24.59 6.99 19.42
CA ASN A 74 -23.30 6.64 20.00
C ASN A 74 -23.19 5.10 20.11
N PRO A 75 -22.22 4.46 19.45
CA PRO A 75 -22.16 3.00 19.36
C PRO A 75 -21.89 2.32 20.71
N ALA A 76 -21.18 2.96 21.64
CA ALA A 76 -20.92 2.40 22.96
C ALA A 76 -22.05 2.64 23.98
N THR A 77 -22.87 3.68 23.82
CA THR A 77 -23.87 4.05 24.85
C THR A 77 -25.32 3.95 24.38
N GLY A 78 -25.58 3.90 23.08
CA GLY A 78 -26.93 4.02 22.50
C GLY A 78 -27.54 5.43 22.60
N GLY A 79 -26.86 6.38 23.25
CA GLY A 79 -27.27 7.79 23.31
C GLY A 79 -26.91 8.56 22.03
N THR A 80 -26.86 9.89 22.11
CA THR A 80 -26.45 10.72 20.96
C THR A 80 -24.94 10.95 20.93
N GLY A 81 -24.29 10.57 19.83
CA GLY A 81 -22.91 10.93 19.48
C GLY A 81 -22.88 12.23 18.66
N ARG A 82 -21.83 13.03 18.84
CA ARG A 82 -21.62 14.30 18.13
C ARG A 82 -20.17 14.52 17.78
N VAL A 83 -19.90 14.92 16.54
CA VAL A 83 -18.58 15.38 16.10
C VAL A 83 -18.75 16.73 15.41
N SER A 84 -18.04 17.75 15.91
CA SER A 84 -18.18 19.13 15.44
C SER A 84 -17.11 19.46 14.42
N ASN A 85 -17.51 20.10 13.31
CA ASN A 85 -16.63 20.63 12.28
C ASN A 85 -15.62 19.61 11.74
N ALA A 86 -16.06 18.37 11.54
CA ALA A 86 -15.25 17.39 10.84
C ALA A 86 -14.93 17.89 9.42
N ALA A 87 -13.68 17.73 9.00
CA ALA A 87 -13.29 17.91 7.62
C ALA A 87 -13.31 16.54 6.95
N LEU A 88 -14.09 16.39 5.87
CA LEU A 88 -14.20 15.13 5.15
C LEU A 88 -13.53 15.28 3.78
N PRO A 89 -12.52 14.45 3.45
CA PRO A 89 -12.01 14.39 2.10
C PRO A 89 -13.10 14.03 1.08
N ALA A 90 -12.82 14.27 -0.21
CA ALA A 90 -13.65 13.76 -1.29
C ALA A 90 -13.72 12.22 -1.20
N ASN A 91 -14.86 11.66 -1.61
CA ASN A 91 -15.16 10.23 -1.63
C ASN A 91 -15.11 9.54 -0.26
N THR A 92 -15.16 10.27 0.86
CA THR A 92 -15.09 9.67 2.21
C THR A 92 -16.46 9.62 2.91
N LEU A 93 -16.78 8.48 3.52
CA LEU A 93 -17.79 8.30 4.56
C LEU A 93 -17.11 7.87 5.86
N VAL A 94 -17.62 8.28 7.02
CA VAL A 94 -17.08 7.89 8.34
C VAL A 94 -18.09 7.01 9.08
N VAL A 95 -17.67 5.86 9.59
CA VAL A 95 -18.51 4.96 10.39
C VAL A 95 -17.92 4.86 11.79
N TYR A 96 -18.59 5.45 12.77
CA TYR A 96 -18.23 5.36 14.17
C TYR A 96 -18.62 4.01 14.73
N VAL A 97 -17.64 3.21 15.16
CA VAL A 97 -17.89 1.86 15.66
C VAL A 97 -17.61 1.73 17.15
N GLY A 98 -18.30 0.78 17.78
CA GLY A 98 -18.14 0.46 19.18
C GLY A 98 -18.95 -0.79 19.53
N ALA A 99 -18.85 -1.23 20.77
CA ALA A 99 -19.67 -2.34 21.26
C ALA A 99 -20.38 -1.97 22.56
N ARG A 100 -21.55 -2.59 22.74
CA ARG A 100 -22.35 -2.54 23.98
C ARG A 100 -23.25 -3.77 24.04
N GLU A 101 -23.88 -4.04 25.18
CA GLU A 101 -24.94 -5.04 25.20
C GLU A 101 -26.16 -4.53 24.42
N LEU A 102 -26.58 -5.27 23.39
CA LEU A 102 -27.71 -4.88 22.53
C LEU A 102 -29.01 -5.63 22.88
N GLY A 103 -28.95 -6.64 23.76
CA GLY A 103 -30.09 -7.44 24.19
C GLY A 103 -30.19 -8.79 23.46
N SER A 104 -31.18 -9.62 23.82
CA SER A 104 -31.11 -11.08 23.58
C SER A 104 -31.26 -11.57 22.14
N SER A 105 -31.49 -10.70 21.16
CA SER A 105 -31.60 -11.12 19.74
C SER A 105 -30.96 -10.16 18.73
N THR A 106 -30.53 -8.98 19.15
CA THR A 106 -29.87 -7.99 18.29
C THR A 106 -28.37 -8.11 18.52
N ILE A 107 -27.62 -8.41 17.47
CA ILE A 107 -26.16 -8.60 17.56
C ILE A 107 -25.36 -7.51 16.85
N GLY A 108 -26.03 -6.70 16.05
CA GLY A 108 -25.52 -5.51 15.38
C GLY A 108 -26.61 -4.44 15.33
N SER A 109 -26.20 -3.19 15.29
CA SER A 109 -27.11 -2.05 15.11
C SER A 109 -26.37 -0.91 14.41
N GLY A 110 -26.63 -0.78 13.12
CA GLY A 110 -26.11 0.23 12.22
C GLY A 110 -27.17 1.23 11.78
N GLY A 111 -26.75 2.45 11.48
CA GLY A 111 -27.66 3.43 10.91
C GLY A 111 -26.98 4.72 10.47
N PRO A 112 -27.63 5.46 9.54
CA PRO A 112 -27.11 6.72 9.05
C PRO A 112 -27.16 7.77 10.17
N GLY A 113 -26.19 8.68 10.17
CA GLY A 113 -26.28 9.87 10.99
C GLY A 113 -27.00 11.03 10.29
N THR A 114 -27.36 12.05 11.07
CA THR A 114 -27.91 13.34 10.63
C THR A 114 -26.94 14.48 10.95
N PHE A 115 -27.25 15.71 10.56
CA PHE A 115 -26.37 16.85 10.85
C PHE A 115 -27.14 18.12 11.18
N SER A 116 -26.47 19.04 11.88
CA SER A 116 -26.85 20.45 11.97
C SER A 116 -25.75 21.32 11.36
N ALA A 117 -26.10 22.34 10.57
CA ALA A 117 -25.11 23.19 9.90
C ALA A 117 -25.53 24.65 9.79
N SER A 118 -24.56 25.56 9.89
CA SER A 118 -24.65 27.01 9.67
C SER A 118 -23.52 27.49 8.75
N GLY A 119 -23.64 28.69 8.20
CA GLY A 119 -22.68 29.25 7.24
C GLY A 119 -23.31 29.58 5.88
N SER A 120 -22.59 29.34 4.79
CA SER A 120 -23.04 29.67 3.44
C SER A 120 -24.17 28.77 2.94
N SER A 121 -24.99 29.28 2.01
CA SER A 121 -26.06 28.50 1.34
C SER A 121 -25.49 27.35 0.50
N ALA A 122 -24.31 27.54 -0.10
CA ALA A 122 -23.60 26.51 -0.85
C ALA A 122 -23.20 25.34 0.06
N PHE A 123 -22.59 25.64 1.21
CA PHE A 123 -22.18 24.62 2.19
C PHE A 123 -23.36 23.80 2.74
N ARG A 124 -24.46 24.46 3.11
CA ARG A 124 -25.68 23.75 3.56
C ARG A 124 -26.28 22.87 2.46
N THR A 125 -26.15 23.27 1.20
CA THR A 125 -26.67 22.50 0.07
C THR A 125 -25.79 21.28 -0.19
N LEU A 126 -24.46 21.48 -0.21
CA LEU A 126 -23.48 20.39 -0.26
C LEU A 126 -23.80 19.30 0.77
N LEU A 127 -23.96 19.63 2.05
CA LEU A 127 -24.25 18.62 3.09
C LEU A 127 -25.58 17.88 2.87
N ARG A 128 -26.59 18.49 2.24
CA ARG A 128 -27.87 17.81 1.94
C ARG A 128 -27.80 16.93 0.70
N THR A 129 -26.93 17.22 -0.25
CA THR A 129 -26.90 16.58 -1.57
C THR A 129 -25.62 15.81 -1.83
N ARG A 130 -24.72 15.69 -0.85
CA ARG A 130 -23.40 15.03 -0.98
C ARG A 130 -23.52 13.54 -1.31
N ALA A 131 -24.56 12.89 -0.82
CA ALA A 131 -24.88 11.49 -1.09
C ALA A 131 -26.35 11.37 -1.55
N PRO A 132 -26.79 10.18 -1.99
CA PRO A 132 -28.18 9.94 -2.39
C PRO A 132 -29.19 10.45 -1.34
N ASN A 133 -30.27 11.08 -1.79
CA ASN A 133 -31.22 11.71 -0.87
C ASN A 133 -31.85 10.66 0.06
N GLY A 134 -31.75 10.86 1.37
CA GLY A 134 -32.25 9.93 2.39
C GLY A 134 -31.26 8.87 2.86
N SER A 135 -30.07 8.75 2.26
CA SER A 135 -28.92 8.03 2.85
C SER A 135 -28.09 8.98 3.72
N THR A 136 -27.01 8.48 4.34
CA THR A 136 -26.07 9.39 4.99
C THR A 136 -25.28 10.21 3.99
N ALA A 137 -25.12 11.51 4.27
CA ALA A 137 -24.29 12.44 3.49
C ALA A 137 -22.82 12.46 3.93
N TRP A 138 -22.49 11.87 5.09
CA TRP A 138 -21.17 12.01 5.72
C TRP A 138 -20.70 10.74 6.44
N GLY A 139 -21.63 9.86 6.85
CA GLY A 139 -21.31 8.74 7.72
C GLY A 139 -22.41 8.26 8.66
N GLY A 140 -22.08 7.37 9.59
CA GLY A 140 -23.03 6.85 10.56
C GLY A 140 -22.32 6.14 11.68
N SER A 141 -23.03 5.22 12.31
CA SER A 141 -22.48 4.46 13.42
C SER A 141 -22.94 3.01 13.38
N VAL A 142 -22.09 2.12 13.86
CA VAL A 142 -22.41 0.71 14.05
C VAL A 142 -22.04 0.29 15.46
N ALA A 143 -23.00 -0.27 16.18
CA ALA A 143 -22.77 -0.94 17.45
C ALA A 143 -22.81 -2.46 17.26
N PHE A 144 -21.85 -3.16 17.84
CA PHE A 144 -21.84 -4.62 17.90
C PHE A 144 -22.20 -5.09 19.31
N ASP A 145 -22.88 -6.24 19.41
CA ASP A 145 -23.16 -6.83 20.71
C ASP A 145 -21.87 -7.36 21.35
N ALA A 146 -21.62 -6.93 22.59
CA ALA A 146 -20.39 -7.26 23.31
C ALA A 146 -20.31 -8.73 23.77
N ASN A 147 -21.44 -9.44 23.82
CA ASN A 147 -21.56 -10.77 24.43
C ASN A 147 -21.73 -11.90 23.41
N THR A 148 -21.83 -11.57 22.13
CA THR A 148 -21.97 -12.54 21.06
C THR A 148 -20.70 -13.37 20.89
N ASN A 149 -20.86 -14.67 20.60
CA ASN A 149 -19.76 -15.59 20.33
C ASN A 149 -19.18 -15.34 18.92
N TRP A 150 -18.38 -14.28 18.81
CA TRP A 150 -17.83 -13.81 17.53
C TRP A 150 -16.70 -14.69 17.00
N TYR A 151 -16.59 -14.74 15.68
CA TYR A 151 -15.39 -15.14 14.94
C TYR A 151 -14.75 -13.92 14.27
N PHE A 152 -13.46 -13.71 14.51
CA PHE A 152 -12.68 -12.54 14.07
C PHE A 152 -11.59 -12.88 13.04
N GLY A 153 -11.87 -13.74 12.07
CA GLY A 153 -10.93 -13.99 10.97
C GLY A 153 -11.19 -13.07 9.77
N THR A 154 -10.14 -12.76 9.01
CA THR A 154 -10.25 -12.04 7.73
C THR A 154 -10.65 -12.95 6.55
N SER A 155 -10.75 -14.26 6.78
CA SER A 155 -11.29 -15.24 5.83
C SER A 155 -12.38 -16.09 6.49
N ALA A 156 -13.14 -16.85 5.71
CA ALA A 156 -14.11 -17.81 6.25
C ALA A 156 -13.46 -19.08 6.83
N ALA A 157 -12.14 -19.24 6.72
CA ALA A 157 -11.45 -20.45 7.14
C ALA A 157 -11.39 -20.54 8.67
N GLY A 158 -12.00 -21.59 9.23
CA GLY A 158 -11.94 -21.85 10.67
C GLY A 158 -13.07 -21.22 11.49
N ILE A 159 -14.16 -20.74 10.85
CA ILE A 159 -15.36 -20.36 11.59
C ILE A 159 -15.91 -21.60 12.32
N GLY A 160 -16.01 -21.53 13.65
CA GLY A 160 -16.63 -22.58 14.45
C GLY A 160 -18.14 -22.65 14.21
N ARG A 161 -18.72 -23.86 14.31
CA ARG A 161 -20.16 -24.10 14.04
C ARG A 161 -21.13 -23.26 14.87
N THR A 162 -20.70 -22.80 16.05
CA THR A 162 -21.48 -21.99 16.99
C THR A 162 -21.05 -20.51 17.03
N GLN A 163 -20.09 -20.11 16.20
CA GLN A 163 -19.62 -18.73 16.13
C GLN A 163 -20.42 -17.95 15.08
N THR A 164 -20.67 -16.69 15.38
CA THR A 164 -21.17 -15.72 14.40
C THR A 164 -19.98 -15.03 13.74
N ASP A 165 -19.94 -15.01 12.41
CA ASP A 165 -18.89 -14.33 11.67
C ASP A 165 -19.04 -12.79 11.78
N PHE A 166 -18.02 -12.14 12.33
CA PHE A 166 -18.06 -10.70 12.59
C PHE A 166 -18.12 -9.87 11.30
N TYR A 167 -17.41 -10.32 10.25
CA TYR A 167 -17.41 -9.69 8.94
C TYR A 167 -18.84 -9.61 8.36
N SER A 168 -19.59 -10.71 8.44
CA SER A 168 -20.96 -10.79 7.92
C SER A 168 -21.90 -9.76 8.56
N VAL A 169 -21.80 -9.58 9.88
CA VAL A 169 -22.59 -8.55 10.58
C VAL A 169 -22.07 -7.15 10.25
N ALA A 170 -20.76 -6.95 10.14
CA ALA A 170 -20.21 -5.65 9.80
C ALA A 170 -20.69 -5.15 8.42
N VAL A 171 -20.67 -5.98 7.38
CA VAL A 171 -21.19 -5.58 6.06
C VAL A 171 -22.70 -5.32 6.08
N HIS A 172 -23.46 -6.11 6.85
CA HIS A 172 -24.90 -5.91 7.05
C HIS A 172 -25.20 -4.52 7.64
N GLU A 173 -24.56 -4.20 8.77
CA GLU A 173 -24.82 -2.95 9.48
C GLU A 173 -24.33 -1.71 8.71
N ILE A 174 -23.22 -1.82 7.97
CA ILE A 174 -22.78 -0.74 7.08
C ILE A 174 -23.78 -0.56 5.93
N GLY A 175 -24.43 -1.62 5.44
CA GLY A 175 -25.56 -1.52 4.51
C GLY A 175 -26.68 -0.60 5.02
N HIS A 176 -27.02 -0.71 6.31
CA HIS A 176 -27.97 0.20 6.95
C HIS A 176 -27.48 1.65 7.04
N VAL A 177 -26.19 1.86 7.29
CA VAL A 177 -25.57 3.21 7.24
C VAL A 177 -25.70 3.83 5.84
N LEU A 178 -25.56 3.02 4.79
CA LEU A 178 -25.67 3.45 3.39
C LEU A 178 -27.10 3.70 2.92
N GLY A 179 -28.11 3.34 3.71
CA GLY A 179 -29.51 3.69 3.44
C GLY A 179 -30.42 2.49 3.14
N VAL A 180 -29.90 1.26 3.12
CA VAL A 180 -30.75 0.07 2.97
C VAL A 180 -31.60 -0.11 4.22
N GLY A 181 -32.92 -0.22 4.06
CA GLY A 181 -33.85 -0.32 5.19
C GLY A 181 -34.07 0.97 5.99
N THR A 182 -33.24 1.99 5.81
CA THR A 182 -33.25 3.22 6.63
C THR A 182 -33.58 4.49 5.83
N SER A 183 -33.38 4.48 4.50
CA SER A 183 -33.61 5.66 3.66
C SER A 183 -35.06 5.78 3.18
N SER A 184 -35.49 7.02 2.94
CA SER A 184 -36.79 7.27 2.29
C SER A 184 -36.86 6.73 0.87
N ARG A 185 -35.72 6.61 0.18
CA ARG A 185 -35.62 6.00 -1.16
C ARG A 185 -35.83 4.50 -1.12
N TRP A 186 -35.30 3.80 -0.11
CA TRP A 186 -35.61 2.40 0.11
C TRP A 186 -37.12 2.19 0.29
N THR A 187 -37.73 2.95 1.21
CA THR A 187 -39.19 2.85 1.47
C THR A 187 -40.03 3.17 0.24
N ALA A 188 -39.58 4.08 -0.62
CA ALA A 188 -40.27 4.40 -1.87
C ALA A 188 -40.28 3.23 -2.89
N GLN A 189 -39.35 2.29 -2.76
CA GLN A 189 -39.28 1.08 -3.58
C GLN A 189 -40.08 -0.09 -2.97
N ILE A 190 -40.86 0.12 -1.90
CA ILE A 190 -41.67 -0.95 -1.30
C ILE A 190 -43.09 -0.92 -1.85
N SER A 191 -43.55 -2.06 -2.36
CA SER A 191 -44.93 -2.28 -2.79
C SER A 191 -45.40 -3.68 -2.39
N GLY A 192 -46.55 -3.77 -1.72
CA GLY A 192 -47.18 -5.05 -1.37
C GLY A 192 -46.33 -5.99 -0.50
N GLY A 193 -45.45 -5.46 0.35
CA GLY A 193 -44.52 -6.25 1.18
C GLY A 193 -43.29 -6.79 0.43
N THR A 194 -43.03 -6.26 -0.78
CA THR A 194 -41.86 -6.58 -1.60
C THR A 194 -41.10 -5.30 -1.96
N PHE A 195 -39.81 -5.43 -2.22
CA PHE A 195 -38.99 -4.39 -2.83
C PHE A 195 -39.06 -4.53 -4.36
N VAL A 196 -39.44 -3.45 -5.03
CA VAL A 196 -39.69 -3.40 -6.47
C VAL A 196 -38.67 -2.54 -7.23
N GLY A 197 -37.52 -2.26 -6.61
CA GLY A 197 -36.41 -1.57 -7.27
C GLY A 197 -35.95 -2.32 -8.52
N PRO A 198 -35.81 -1.65 -9.67
CA PRO A 198 -35.58 -2.33 -10.96
C PRO A 198 -34.28 -3.14 -11.01
N ASN A 199 -33.20 -2.68 -10.36
CA ASN A 199 -31.93 -3.41 -10.36
C ASN A 199 -32.02 -4.65 -9.47
N ALA A 200 -32.56 -4.52 -8.26
CA ALA A 200 -32.76 -5.65 -7.35
C ALA A 200 -33.72 -6.69 -7.94
N VAL A 201 -34.79 -6.25 -8.63
CA VAL A 201 -35.72 -7.11 -9.37
C VAL A 201 -35.02 -7.86 -10.49
N ALA A 202 -34.13 -7.20 -11.24
CA ALA A 202 -33.38 -7.84 -12.31
C ALA A 202 -32.42 -8.92 -11.78
N VAL A 203 -31.74 -8.66 -10.66
CA VAL A 203 -30.83 -9.62 -10.02
C VAL A 203 -31.57 -10.81 -9.39
N TYR A 204 -32.70 -10.56 -8.75
CA TYR A 204 -33.49 -11.61 -8.08
C TYR A 204 -34.38 -12.41 -9.03
N GLY A 205 -34.80 -11.82 -10.16
CA GLY A 205 -35.75 -12.39 -11.11
C GLY A 205 -37.22 -12.04 -10.83
N GLY A 206 -37.49 -11.04 -9.99
CA GLY A 206 -38.85 -10.59 -9.63
C GLY A 206 -38.86 -9.65 -8.41
N PRO A 207 -40.03 -9.17 -7.95
CA PRO A 207 -40.15 -8.41 -6.70
C PRO A 207 -39.54 -9.17 -5.52
N VAL A 208 -38.62 -8.52 -4.82
CA VAL A 208 -37.81 -9.15 -3.76
C VAL A 208 -38.62 -9.14 -2.47
N PRO A 209 -38.87 -10.28 -1.83
CA PRO A 209 -39.66 -10.29 -0.60
C PRO A 209 -38.95 -9.64 0.57
N LEU A 210 -39.69 -8.88 1.38
CA LEU A 210 -39.17 -8.22 2.59
C LEU A 210 -39.65 -8.92 3.85
N ALA A 211 -38.85 -8.82 4.92
CA ALA A 211 -39.26 -9.22 6.24
C ALA A 211 -40.37 -8.30 6.79
N SER A 212 -41.04 -8.75 7.85
CA SER A 212 -41.99 -7.93 8.59
C SER A 212 -41.31 -6.64 9.08
N GLY A 213 -41.88 -5.48 8.75
CA GLY A 213 -41.29 -4.16 9.03
C GLY A 213 -40.57 -3.52 7.83
N GLY A 214 -40.29 -4.27 6.75
CA GLY A 214 -39.85 -3.72 5.47
C GLY A 214 -38.40 -3.21 5.40
N ALA A 215 -37.63 -3.31 6.48
CA ALA A 215 -36.24 -2.83 6.54
C ALA A 215 -35.19 -3.85 6.07
N HIS A 216 -35.57 -5.11 5.88
CA HIS A 216 -34.67 -6.22 5.53
C HIS A 216 -35.30 -7.08 4.44
N TRP A 217 -34.46 -7.84 3.73
CA TRP A 217 -34.95 -8.97 2.94
C TRP A 217 -35.70 -9.96 3.82
N ARG A 218 -36.62 -10.73 3.24
CA ARG A 218 -37.25 -11.81 3.98
C ARG A 218 -36.20 -12.88 4.30
N ASP A 219 -36.31 -13.49 5.47
CA ASP A 219 -35.50 -14.63 5.89
C ASP A 219 -35.42 -15.71 4.78
N GLY A 220 -34.19 -16.13 4.47
CA GLY A 220 -33.85 -17.14 3.47
C GLY A 220 -33.77 -16.63 2.02
N VAL A 221 -33.74 -15.31 1.79
CA VAL A 221 -33.53 -14.78 0.43
C VAL A 221 -32.10 -15.10 -0.03
N THR A 222 -32.01 -15.73 -1.21
CA THR A 222 -30.75 -16.10 -1.85
C THR A 222 -30.74 -15.69 -3.32
N VAL A 223 -29.55 -15.38 -3.85
CA VAL A 223 -29.30 -15.14 -5.27
C VAL A 223 -28.12 -15.99 -5.70
N ASN A 224 -28.29 -16.79 -6.76
CA ASN A 224 -27.27 -17.73 -7.25
C ASN A 224 -26.71 -18.66 -6.16
N GLY A 225 -27.57 -19.08 -5.21
CA GLY A 225 -27.20 -19.92 -4.07
C GLY A 225 -26.43 -19.21 -2.95
N GLN A 226 -26.21 -17.89 -3.05
CA GLN A 226 -25.63 -17.07 -1.99
C GLN A 226 -26.74 -16.39 -1.17
N PRO A 227 -26.73 -16.48 0.17
CA PRO A 227 -27.61 -15.68 1.03
C PRO A 227 -27.38 -14.18 0.84
N ALA A 228 -28.46 -13.40 0.91
CA ALA A 228 -28.35 -11.94 0.94
C ALA A 228 -27.86 -11.48 2.33
N SER A 229 -26.98 -10.48 2.37
CA SER A 229 -26.42 -9.97 3.62
C SER A 229 -27.48 -9.25 4.45
N LEU A 230 -28.40 -8.50 3.83
CA LEU A 230 -29.46 -7.74 4.52
C LEU A 230 -30.67 -8.62 4.92
N ASP A 231 -30.45 -9.92 5.11
CA ASP A 231 -31.37 -10.83 5.78
C ASP A 231 -31.35 -10.56 7.30
N PRO A 232 -32.50 -10.49 8.01
CA PRO A 232 -32.52 -10.21 9.45
C PRO A 232 -32.01 -11.37 10.31
N THR A 233 -31.77 -12.57 9.75
CA THR A 233 -31.26 -13.71 10.51
C THR A 233 -29.78 -13.98 10.21
N THR A 234 -28.97 -14.00 11.27
CA THR A 234 -27.56 -14.41 11.16
C THR A 234 -27.42 -15.92 11.31
N THR A 235 -26.72 -16.54 10.34
CA THR A 235 -26.36 -17.96 10.40
C THR A 235 -25.00 -18.14 11.08
N THR A 236 -24.90 -19.01 12.08
CA THR A 236 -23.61 -19.35 12.71
C THR A 236 -22.79 -20.27 11.80
N GLY A 237 -21.46 -20.23 11.92
CA GLY A 237 -20.56 -21.12 11.19
C GLY A 237 -20.37 -20.78 9.71
N THR A 238 -20.97 -19.69 9.21
CA THR A 238 -20.95 -19.31 7.79
C THR A 238 -20.62 -17.83 7.64
N ARG A 239 -19.84 -17.48 6.62
CA ARG A 239 -19.63 -16.09 6.19
C ARG A 239 -20.62 -15.73 5.08
N ILE A 240 -21.31 -14.61 5.24
CA ILE A 240 -22.25 -14.02 4.29
C ILE A 240 -21.69 -12.66 3.87
N PRO A 241 -21.08 -12.54 2.68
CA PRO A 241 -20.64 -11.25 2.15
C PRO A 241 -21.82 -10.42 1.64
N PHE A 242 -21.59 -9.14 1.38
CA PHE A 242 -22.57 -8.29 0.72
C PHE A 242 -22.86 -8.82 -0.69
N SER A 243 -24.10 -9.23 -0.93
CA SER A 243 -24.46 -9.96 -2.13
C SER A 243 -24.70 -9.02 -3.33
N ALA A 244 -24.76 -9.60 -4.53
CA ALA A 244 -25.15 -8.86 -5.73
C ALA A 244 -26.54 -8.21 -5.59
N LEU A 245 -27.44 -8.82 -4.83
CA LEU A 245 -28.76 -8.29 -4.55
C LEU A 245 -28.70 -7.05 -3.65
N ASP A 246 -27.84 -7.10 -2.62
CA ASP A 246 -27.66 -5.98 -1.70
C ASP A 246 -27.04 -4.76 -2.42
N PHE A 247 -26.08 -5.01 -3.32
CA PHE A 247 -25.52 -3.98 -4.18
C PHE A 247 -26.54 -3.39 -5.16
N ALA A 248 -27.36 -4.21 -5.80
CA ALA A 248 -28.42 -3.75 -6.69
C ALA A 248 -29.47 -2.89 -5.97
N ALA A 249 -29.75 -3.20 -4.70
CA ALA A 249 -30.58 -2.33 -3.87
C ALA A 249 -29.93 -0.96 -3.58
N LEU A 250 -28.60 -0.90 -3.43
CA LEU A 250 -27.88 0.38 -3.31
C LEU A 250 -28.03 1.23 -4.58
N GLU A 251 -27.99 0.61 -5.76
CA GLU A 251 -28.28 1.28 -7.04
C GLU A 251 -29.71 1.83 -7.09
N ASP A 252 -30.69 1.05 -6.64
CA ASP A 252 -32.11 1.44 -6.62
C ASP A 252 -32.42 2.61 -5.66
N ILE A 253 -31.59 2.82 -4.64
CA ILE A 253 -31.65 4.01 -3.76
C ILE A 253 -30.71 5.14 -4.20
N GLY A 254 -30.00 4.95 -5.31
CA GLY A 254 -29.30 5.98 -6.06
C GLY A 254 -27.80 6.09 -5.78
N TRP A 255 -27.18 5.09 -5.19
CA TRP A 255 -25.72 4.93 -5.27
C TRP A 255 -25.33 4.50 -6.69
N THR A 256 -24.17 4.93 -7.17
CA THR A 256 -23.51 4.28 -8.30
C THR A 256 -22.72 3.10 -7.76
N VAL A 257 -22.91 1.92 -8.31
CA VAL A 257 -22.18 0.71 -7.91
C VAL A 257 -21.35 0.21 -9.10
N GLY A 258 -20.07 -0.04 -8.86
CA GLY A 258 -19.15 -0.59 -9.85
C GLY A 258 -19.35 -2.09 -10.03
N ASP A 259 -18.94 -2.63 -11.17
CA ASP A 259 -18.98 -4.07 -11.48
C ASP A 259 -17.97 -4.91 -10.66
N GLY A 260 -17.15 -4.26 -9.83
CA GLY A 260 -16.11 -4.89 -9.01
C GLY A 260 -14.82 -5.18 -9.78
N THR A 261 -14.70 -4.71 -11.03
CA THR A 261 -13.47 -4.80 -11.83
C THR A 261 -12.67 -3.49 -11.82
N THR A 262 -13.24 -2.41 -11.29
CA THR A 262 -12.60 -1.10 -11.10
C THR A 262 -11.98 -0.97 -9.71
N THR A 263 -10.65 -0.89 -9.66
CA THR A 263 -9.87 -0.69 -8.43
C THR A 263 -9.52 0.79 -8.24
N THR A 264 -10.24 1.52 -7.38
CA THR A 264 -9.86 2.87 -6.89
C THR A 264 -10.01 2.99 -5.36
N PRO A 265 -9.33 3.93 -4.68
CA PRO A 265 -8.60 3.66 -3.44
C PRO A 265 -9.39 3.97 -2.16
N VAL A 266 -9.25 3.10 -1.17
CA VAL A 266 -9.65 3.35 0.22
C VAL A 266 -8.60 4.27 0.84
N THR A 267 -8.98 5.52 1.14
CA THR A 267 -8.17 6.47 1.92
C THR A 267 -8.34 6.18 3.41
N THR A 268 -7.53 5.27 3.97
CA THR A 268 -7.44 5.21 5.44
C THR A 268 -6.82 6.52 5.95
N GLN A 269 -7.51 7.27 6.82
CA GLN A 269 -6.79 8.01 7.87
C GLN A 269 -7.66 8.53 9.02
N ALA A 270 -7.40 7.94 10.20
CA ALA A 270 -6.73 8.67 11.27
C ALA A 270 -5.72 7.75 11.97
N THR A 271 -4.66 7.36 11.25
CA THR A 271 -3.34 7.35 11.89
C THR A 271 -2.73 8.72 11.61
N THR A 272 -2.02 9.33 12.54
CA THR A 272 -1.25 10.54 12.27
C THR A 272 -0.52 10.39 10.92
N ARG A 273 -0.71 11.33 9.99
CA ARG A 273 0.05 11.34 8.73
C ARG A 273 1.51 11.05 9.04
N PRO A 274 2.17 10.14 8.32
CA PRO A 274 3.59 9.85 8.56
C PRO A 274 4.47 11.01 8.08
N TRP A 275 3.96 12.22 7.95
CA TRP A 275 4.69 13.41 7.54
C TRP A 275 3.94 14.63 8.05
N ALA A 276 4.69 15.68 8.35
CA ALA A 276 4.15 16.98 8.73
C ALA A 276 4.33 17.99 7.59
N GLY A 277 3.42 18.97 7.49
CA GLY A 277 3.50 20.04 6.50
C GLY A 277 2.63 19.80 5.27
N THR A 278 3.13 20.16 4.08
CA THR A 278 2.42 20.02 2.81
C THR A 278 3.12 18.98 1.95
N TRP A 279 2.37 18.01 1.43
CA TRP A 279 2.90 17.06 0.45
C TRP A 279 3.27 17.80 -0.84
N THR A 280 4.43 17.49 -1.40
CA THR A 280 4.81 17.94 -2.74
C THR A 280 4.70 16.76 -3.67
N SER A 281 3.84 16.87 -4.67
CA SER A 281 3.70 15.84 -5.70
C SER A 281 5.03 15.55 -6.38
N LEU A 282 5.34 14.27 -6.55
CA LEU A 282 6.54 13.79 -7.24
C LEU A 282 6.32 13.61 -8.75
N ALA A 283 5.14 13.96 -9.27
CA ALA A 283 4.84 13.81 -10.69
C ALA A 283 5.86 14.55 -11.57
N GLY A 284 6.41 13.83 -12.56
CA GLY A 284 7.45 14.34 -13.46
C GLY A 284 8.81 14.57 -12.79
N ARG A 285 9.09 13.89 -11.67
CA ARG A 285 10.39 13.95 -10.98
C ARG A 285 10.93 12.56 -10.74
N ASP A 286 12.17 12.35 -11.16
CA ASP A 286 12.94 11.19 -10.73
C ASP A 286 13.60 11.48 -9.39
N VAL A 287 13.28 10.63 -8.42
CA VAL A 287 13.69 10.84 -7.02
C VAL A 287 14.46 9.64 -6.48
N VAL A 288 15.29 9.92 -5.50
CA VAL A 288 15.79 8.94 -4.54
C VAL A 288 15.29 9.27 -3.15
N VAL A 289 15.18 8.25 -2.30
CA VAL A 289 14.86 8.45 -0.88
C VAL A 289 16.09 8.18 -0.04
N LEU A 290 16.41 9.12 0.85
CA LEU A 290 17.48 8.97 1.83
C LEU A 290 16.90 8.83 3.23
N SER A 291 17.41 7.86 3.98
CA SER A 291 17.03 7.59 5.36
C SER A 291 18.21 7.09 6.20
N GLY A 292 17.97 6.77 7.47
CA GLY A 292 18.99 6.22 8.37
C GLY A 292 19.30 7.09 9.60
N VAL A 293 18.68 8.26 9.73
CA VAL A 293 18.80 9.09 10.93
C VAL A 293 18.14 8.45 12.14
N THR A 294 18.63 8.80 13.34
CA THR A 294 18.12 8.31 14.63
C THR A 294 16.64 8.58 14.88
N ALA A 295 16.08 9.62 14.25
CA ALA A 295 14.66 9.96 14.36
C ALA A 295 13.72 8.99 13.60
N GLY A 296 14.27 8.04 12.83
CA GLY A 296 13.47 7.13 12.02
C GLY A 296 12.72 7.84 10.90
N THR A 297 13.37 8.82 10.27
CA THR A 297 12.78 9.60 9.19
C THR A 297 13.47 9.34 7.85
N ALA A 298 12.75 9.69 6.78
CA ALA A 298 13.18 9.61 5.41
C ALA A 298 12.79 10.89 4.66
N ARG A 299 13.48 11.17 3.55
CA ARG A 299 13.20 12.35 2.73
C ARG A 299 13.54 12.06 1.27
N ALA A 300 12.68 12.53 0.37
CA ALA A 300 12.89 12.40 -1.07
C ALA A 300 13.81 13.53 -1.59
N PHE A 301 14.64 13.22 -2.57
CA PHE A 301 15.58 14.15 -3.20
C PHE A 301 15.54 13.99 -4.72
N VAL A 302 15.68 15.12 -5.43
CA VAL A 302 15.99 15.15 -6.87
C VAL A 302 17.46 15.50 -7.06
N ALA A 303 18.08 14.97 -8.11
CA ALA A 303 19.41 15.39 -8.53
C ALA A 303 19.34 16.45 -9.63
N ASN A 304 20.37 17.29 -9.74
CA ASN A 304 20.63 18.06 -10.96
C ASN A 304 21.76 17.41 -11.77
N ALA A 305 22.01 17.92 -12.98
CA ALA A 305 23.08 17.42 -13.86
C ALA A 305 24.50 17.49 -13.25
N ALA A 306 24.70 18.27 -12.19
CA ALA A 306 25.97 18.34 -11.45
C ALA A 306 26.04 17.33 -10.29
N GLY A 307 25.04 16.45 -10.14
CA GLY A 307 24.97 15.46 -9.06
C GLY A 307 24.62 16.04 -7.69
N THR A 308 24.09 17.26 -7.63
CA THR A 308 23.66 17.88 -6.35
C THR A 308 22.24 17.45 -6.01
N LEU A 309 22.04 16.92 -4.80
CA LEU A 309 20.74 16.51 -4.29
C LEU A 309 20.00 17.67 -3.63
N THR A 310 18.74 17.88 -4.00
CA THR A 310 17.84 18.85 -3.36
C THR A 310 16.60 18.14 -2.84
N ALA A 311 16.28 18.34 -1.56
CA ALA A 311 15.13 17.70 -0.95
C ALA A 311 13.81 18.20 -1.56
N VAL A 312 12.84 17.29 -1.71
CA VAL A 312 11.50 17.58 -2.22
C VAL A 312 10.47 17.09 -1.21
N GLY A 313 9.46 17.93 -0.94
CA GLY A 313 8.37 17.57 -0.06
C GLY A 313 8.77 17.53 1.43
N PRO A 314 7.88 16.96 2.27
CA PRO A 314 8.05 16.95 3.71
C PRO A 314 9.06 15.88 4.15
N THR A 315 9.54 16.00 5.39
CA THR A 315 10.18 14.88 6.09
C THR A 315 9.12 13.84 6.47
N ILE A 316 9.42 12.57 6.22
CA ILE A 316 8.51 11.45 6.41
C ILE A 316 8.98 10.62 7.60
N THR A 317 8.10 10.36 8.56
CA THR A 317 8.22 9.44 9.69
C THR A 317 7.24 8.27 9.47
N PRO A 318 7.62 7.25 8.69
CA PRO A 318 6.70 6.19 8.25
C PRO A 318 6.20 5.30 9.39
N PHE A 319 7.01 5.13 10.45
CA PHE A 319 6.73 4.26 11.59
C PHE A 319 6.72 5.06 12.90
N VAL A 320 5.72 4.80 13.74
CA VAL A 320 5.60 5.42 15.07
C VAL A 320 6.62 4.79 16.01
N GLY A 321 7.32 5.62 16.81
CA GLY A 321 8.24 5.13 17.85
C GLY A 321 9.73 5.14 17.50
N GLY A 322 10.11 5.57 16.28
CA GLY A 322 11.52 5.84 15.94
C GLY A 322 12.35 4.60 15.58
N SER A 323 11.90 3.83 14.58
CA SER A 323 12.65 2.68 14.02
C SER A 323 13.70 3.11 13.00
N VAL A 324 14.73 2.29 12.76
CA VAL A 324 15.55 2.43 11.55
C VAL A 324 14.63 2.33 10.34
N VAL A 325 14.74 3.27 9.41
CA VAL A 325 13.94 3.29 8.17
C VAL A 325 14.84 2.96 7.00
N ARG A 326 14.39 2.01 6.19
CA ARG A 326 14.90 1.75 4.84
C ARG A 326 13.81 2.14 3.85
N ALA A 327 14.19 2.50 2.64
CA ALA A 327 13.24 2.94 1.64
C ALA A 327 13.62 2.42 0.27
N THR A 328 12.63 2.36 -0.62
CA THR A 328 12.81 2.21 -2.05
C THR A 328 11.74 3.02 -2.79
N VAL A 329 11.99 3.32 -4.06
CA VAL A 329 11.07 4.03 -4.94
C VAL A 329 10.59 3.09 -6.05
N GLY A 330 9.30 3.15 -6.39
CA GLY A 330 8.69 2.42 -7.50
C GLY A 330 7.33 2.99 -7.87
N ASP A 331 6.82 2.74 -9.07
CA ASP A 331 5.43 3.08 -9.44
C ASP A 331 4.49 1.91 -9.08
N PHE A 332 4.12 1.83 -7.81
CA PHE A 332 3.30 0.72 -7.29
C PHE A 332 1.84 0.80 -7.74
N ASN A 333 1.37 1.99 -8.12
CA ASN A 333 -0.03 2.21 -8.48
C ASN A 333 -0.28 2.42 -10.00
N GLY A 334 0.78 2.49 -10.80
CA GLY A 334 0.72 2.59 -12.26
C GLY A 334 0.30 3.97 -12.78
N ASP A 335 0.45 5.04 -11.99
CA ASP A 335 0.04 6.40 -12.39
C ASP A 335 1.16 7.20 -13.08
N GLY A 336 2.31 6.56 -13.34
CA GLY A 336 3.50 7.15 -13.91
C GLY A 336 4.29 8.03 -12.93
N THR A 337 3.92 8.05 -11.65
CA THR A 337 4.63 8.79 -10.59
C THR A 337 5.29 7.80 -9.65
N ALA A 338 6.58 8.03 -9.41
CA ALA A 338 7.33 7.33 -8.38
C ALA A 338 6.67 7.45 -6.99
N ASP A 339 6.25 6.32 -6.43
CA ASP A 339 5.77 6.13 -5.06
C ASP A 339 6.93 5.75 -4.12
N LEU A 340 6.72 5.95 -2.81
CA LEU A 340 7.74 5.74 -1.79
C LEU A 340 7.37 4.56 -0.88
N ALA A 341 8.13 3.47 -0.93
CA ALA A 341 8.00 2.36 0.01
C ALA A 341 9.02 2.50 1.14
N PHE A 342 8.57 2.26 2.36
CA PHE A 342 9.37 2.30 3.58
C PHE A 342 9.30 0.96 4.28
N ALA A 343 10.40 0.55 4.90
CA ALA A 343 10.48 -0.67 5.68
C ALA A 343 11.26 -0.48 6.98
N THR A 344 10.88 -1.25 8.02
CA THR A 344 11.57 -1.22 9.30
C THR A 344 12.92 -1.96 9.24
N GLY A 345 13.95 -1.32 9.78
CA GLY A 345 15.25 -1.93 10.05
C GLY A 345 15.26 -2.68 11.40
N PRO A 346 16.46 -3.10 11.86
CA PRO A 346 16.62 -3.93 13.05
C PRO A 346 16.03 -3.31 14.32
N GLY A 347 15.50 -4.15 15.21
CA GLY A 347 14.98 -3.74 16.53
C GLY A 347 13.51 -3.35 16.54
N SER A 348 12.78 -3.55 15.44
CA SER A 348 11.34 -3.35 15.32
C SER A 348 10.71 -4.51 14.57
N THR A 349 9.40 -4.72 14.75
CA THR A 349 8.64 -5.68 13.93
C THR A 349 8.83 -5.34 12.46
N ALA A 350 9.23 -6.33 11.65
CA ALA A 350 9.32 -6.20 10.20
C ALA A 350 7.98 -5.73 9.64
N ALA A 351 7.97 -4.52 9.10
CA ALA A 351 6.78 -3.89 8.56
C ALA A 351 7.13 -2.99 7.37
N VAL A 352 6.18 -2.86 6.46
CA VAL A 352 6.27 -2.01 5.28
C VAL A 352 5.11 -1.01 5.28
N ARG A 353 5.38 0.18 4.74
CA ARG A 353 4.37 1.20 4.46
C ARG A 353 4.69 1.86 3.13
N ILE A 354 3.70 2.05 2.27
CA ILE A 354 3.89 2.64 0.94
C ILE A 354 3.07 3.91 0.83
N LEU A 355 3.70 5.00 0.38
CA LEU A 355 3.06 6.29 0.19
C LEU A 355 3.04 6.65 -1.31
N ASN A 356 1.86 7.03 -1.79
CA ASN A 356 1.65 7.51 -3.14
C ASN A 356 2.48 8.79 -3.39
N GLY A 357 3.31 8.81 -4.42
CA GLY A 357 4.20 9.92 -4.76
C GLY A 357 3.46 11.18 -5.18
N ARG A 358 2.32 11.02 -5.84
CA ARG A 358 1.51 12.13 -6.34
C ARG A 358 0.80 12.88 -5.20
N THR A 359 0.32 12.18 -4.18
CA THR A 359 -0.65 12.69 -3.19
C THR A 359 -0.20 12.56 -1.73
N GLY A 360 0.75 11.68 -1.43
CA GLY A 360 1.20 11.36 -0.07
C GLY A 360 0.23 10.45 0.70
N ALA A 361 -0.78 9.89 0.02
CA ALA A 361 -1.72 8.93 0.59
C ALA A 361 -1.04 7.58 0.83
N ASP A 362 -1.52 6.83 1.81
CA ASP A 362 -1.04 5.47 2.08
C ASP A 362 -1.67 4.48 1.08
N LEU A 363 -0.85 3.68 0.39
CA LEU A 363 -1.31 2.75 -0.65
C LEU A 363 -1.67 1.35 -0.12
N GLY A 364 -1.13 0.96 1.05
CA GLY A 364 -1.27 -0.41 1.57
C GLY A 364 -1.49 -0.51 3.07
N GLY A 365 -1.57 0.62 3.77
CA GLY A 365 -1.51 0.67 5.23
C GLY A 365 -0.14 0.23 5.77
N LEU A 366 -0.03 0.17 7.09
CA LEU A 366 1.11 -0.46 7.75
C LEU A 366 0.93 -1.97 7.71
N THR A 367 1.77 -2.67 6.95
CA THR A 367 1.69 -4.13 6.79
C THR A 367 2.86 -4.82 7.47
N THR A 368 2.58 -5.76 8.36
CA THR A 368 3.60 -6.67 8.92
C THR A 368 4.05 -7.66 7.86
N VAL A 369 5.36 -7.84 7.71
CA VAL A 369 5.97 -8.76 6.74
C VAL A 369 6.91 -9.74 7.44
N LEU A 370 7.27 -10.83 6.76
CA LEU A 370 8.17 -11.87 7.29
C LEU A 370 7.81 -12.32 8.72
N ASP A 371 6.52 -12.54 8.96
CA ASP A 371 5.98 -12.99 10.25
C ASP A 371 6.37 -12.08 11.44
N GLY A 372 6.62 -10.80 11.16
CA GLY A 372 7.00 -9.81 12.17
C GLY A 372 8.45 -9.91 12.64
N PHE A 373 9.33 -10.51 11.83
CA PHE A 373 10.75 -10.67 12.11
C PHE A 373 11.40 -9.39 12.69
N GLY A 374 12.05 -9.50 13.85
CA GLY A 374 12.61 -8.34 14.58
C GLY A 374 13.99 -7.87 14.10
N GLY A 375 14.64 -8.61 13.21
CA GLY A 375 16.00 -8.29 12.73
C GLY A 375 16.03 -7.25 11.61
N GLY A 376 14.86 -6.77 11.15
CA GLY A 376 14.74 -5.79 10.07
C GLY A 376 14.73 -6.41 8.68
N VAL A 377 14.37 -5.59 7.69
CA VAL A 377 14.23 -6.03 6.29
C VAL A 377 14.89 -5.07 5.30
N TYR A 378 15.23 -5.54 4.12
CA TYR A 378 15.57 -4.70 2.96
C TYR A 378 14.45 -4.73 1.93
N VAL A 379 14.39 -3.70 1.10
CA VAL A 379 13.37 -3.55 0.07
C VAL A 379 13.96 -3.10 -1.26
N ALA A 380 13.36 -3.55 -2.35
CA ALA A 380 13.59 -3.08 -3.72
C ALA A 380 12.27 -3.16 -4.51
N ALA A 381 12.15 -2.36 -5.57
CA ALA A 381 10.94 -2.30 -6.38
C ALA A 381 11.24 -2.33 -7.89
N GLY A 382 10.32 -2.90 -8.66
CA GLY A 382 10.32 -2.88 -10.13
C GLY A 382 9.25 -3.80 -10.70
N ASP A 383 8.88 -3.60 -11.96
CA ASP A 383 7.86 -4.35 -12.69
C ASP A 383 8.37 -5.75 -13.12
N LEU A 384 8.10 -6.78 -12.30
CA LEU A 384 8.62 -8.14 -12.51
C LEU A 384 7.74 -8.96 -13.47
N ASP A 385 6.47 -8.60 -13.69
CA ASP A 385 5.57 -9.31 -14.63
C ASP A 385 5.18 -8.54 -15.90
N GLY A 386 5.55 -7.27 -16.00
CA GLY A 386 5.39 -6.43 -17.19
C GLY A 386 4.02 -5.78 -17.31
N ASP A 387 3.30 -5.63 -16.19
CA ASP A 387 1.95 -5.07 -16.17
C ASP A 387 1.92 -3.54 -16.05
N GLY A 388 3.09 -2.91 -15.91
CA GLY A 388 3.26 -1.47 -15.75
C GLY A 388 3.12 -0.98 -14.31
N ARG A 389 3.07 -1.88 -13.32
CA ARG A 389 3.13 -1.57 -11.89
C ARG A 389 4.35 -2.28 -11.30
N ASP A 390 5.01 -1.61 -10.36
CA ASP A 390 6.14 -2.21 -9.68
C ASP A 390 5.69 -3.20 -8.58
N GLU A 391 6.37 -4.35 -8.48
CA GLU A 391 6.31 -5.21 -7.30
C GLU A 391 7.30 -4.78 -6.23
N LEU A 392 7.00 -5.12 -4.98
CA LEU A 392 7.90 -4.91 -3.85
C LEU A 392 8.59 -6.22 -3.45
N ALA A 393 9.90 -6.30 -3.65
CA ALA A 393 10.73 -7.37 -3.07
C ALA A 393 11.16 -6.99 -1.65
N VAL A 394 10.92 -7.87 -0.69
CA VAL A 394 11.32 -7.71 0.71
C VAL A 394 12.22 -8.87 1.14
N SER A 395 13.38 -8.58 1.71
CA SER A 395 14.29 -9.62 2.22
C SER A 395 14.62 -9.45 3.69
N ALA A 396 14.87 -10.58 4.37
CA ALA A 396 15.29 -10.55 5.76
C ALA A 396 16.72 -10.01 5.89
N ASP A 397 16.98 -9.20 6.92
CA ASP A 397 18.34 -8.85 7.33
C ASP A 397 18.97 -9.92 8.25
N ALA A 398 20.11 -9.61 8.86
CA ALA A 398 20.85 -10.45 9.79
C ALA A 398 19.93 -11.09 10.84
N GLY A 399 20.01 -12.42 10.95
CA GLY A 399 19.17 -13.29 11.76
C GLY A 399 18.09 -14.04 10.96
N GLY A 400 17.62 -13.51 9.83
CA GLY A 400 16.47 -14.07 9.10
C GLY A 400 16.83 -14.94 7.88
N GLY A 401 18.12 -15.07 7.56
CA GLY A 401 18.60 -15.85 6.42
C GLY A 401 18.28 -15.19 5.07
N THR A 402 18.25 -15.99 4.00
CA THR A 402 18.04 -15.46 2.63
C THR A 402 16.58 -15.55 2.17
N ARG A 403 15.64 -15.45 3.13
CA ARG A 403 14.22 -15.41 2.81
C ARG A 403 13.90 -14.11 2.08
N VAL A 404 13.27 -14.24 0.91
CA VAL A 404 12.76 -13.15 0.10
C VAL A 404 11.27 -13.40 -0.12
N THR A 405 10.47 -12.38 0.17
CA THR A 405 9.04 -12.35 -0.16
C THR A 405 8.81 -11.22 -1.14
N VAL A 406 8.20 -11.53 -2.29
CA VAL A 406 7.81 -10.53 -3.29
C VAL A 406 6.32 -10.29 -3.16
N PHE A 407 5.93 -9.03 -3.11
CA PHE A 407 4.56 -8.60 -2.95
C PHE A 407 4.08 -7.86 -4.18
N ARG A 408 2.88 -8.21 -4.65
CA ARG A 408 2.10 -7.31 -5.49
C ARG A 408 1.51 -6.22 -4.61
N VAL A 409 1.59 -4.98 -5.09
CA VAL A 409 1.07 -3.82 -4.38
C VAL A 409 -0.29 -3.45 -4.98
N ALA A 410 -1.35 -3.76 -4.24
CA ALA A 410 -2.69 -3.28 -4.52
C ALA A 410 -3.15 -2.41 -3.33
N ARG A 411 -4.40 -2.56 -2.86
CA ARG A 411 -4.85 -1.91 -1.60
C ARG A 411 -4.19 -2.51 -0.34
N THR A 412 -3.59 -3.68 -0.46
CA THR A 412 -2.77 -4.35 0.56
C THR A 412 -1.59 -5.03 -0.14
N LEU A 413 -0.52 -5.34 0.61
CA LEU A 413 0.56 -6.17 0.10
C LEU A 413 0.09 -7.62 0.04
N THR A 414 0.06 -8.19 -1.16
CA THR A 414 -0.25 -9.61 -1.36
C THR A 414 1.02 -10.35 -1.77
N ALA A 415 1.44 -11.30 -0.95
CA ALA A 415 2.63 -12.11 -1.26
C ALA A 415 2.38 -12.92 -2.54
N ALA A 416 3.22 -12.70 -3.55
CA ALA A 416 3.23 -13.42 -4.82
C ALA A 416 4.30 -14.52 -4.83
N ALA A 417 5.38 -14.35 -4.08
CA ALA A 417 6.44 -15.34 -3.91
C ALA A 417 7.01 -15.28 -2.49
N ASP A 418 7.43 -16.42 -1.94
CA ASP A 418 8.16 -16.51 -0.66
C ASP A 418 9.11 -17.71 -0.71
N PHE A 419 10.42 -17.46 -0.68
CA PHE A 419 11.43 -18.50 -0.90
C PHE A 419 12.80 -18.16 -0.29
N ILE A 420 13.68 -19.16 -0.22
CA ILE A 420 15.07 -19.02 0.23
C ILE A 420 15.98 -18.83 -0.99
N ALA A 421 16.52 -17.63 -1.17
CA ALA A 421 17.10 -17.23 -2.45
C ALA A 421 18.52 -17.76 -2.74
N LEU A 422 19.30 -18.17 -1.74
CA LEU A 422 20.69 -18.63 -1.95
C LEU A 422 20.90 -20.12 -1.64
N ASP A 423 19.83 -20.91 -1.55
CA ASP A 423 19.86 -22.36 -1.29
C ASP A 423 20.65 -22.77 -0.04
N ASP A 424 20.82 -21.85 0.91
CA ASP A 424 21.43 -22.12 2.21
C ASP A 424 20.42 -21.79 3.32
N PRO A 425 19.64 -22.79 3.75
CA PRO A 425 18.63 -22.61 4.80
C PRO A 425 19.25 -22.44 6.18
N ASN A 426 20.57 -22.61 6.36
CA ASN A 426 21.28 -22.43 7.64
C ASN A 426 22.00 -21.09 7.72
N PHE A 427 22.25 -20.44 6.59
CA PHE A 427 22.80 -19.10 6.57
C PHE A 427 21.83 -18.10 7.22
N ARG A 428 22.36 -17.27 8.11
CA ARG A 428 21.58 -16.27 8.88
C ARG A 428 22.06 -14.84 8.65
N GLY A 429 22.92 -14.59 7.67
CA GLY A 429 23.46 -13.25 7.40
C GLY A 429 22.47 -12.25 6.79
N GLY A 430 21.25 -12.69 6.46
CA GLY A 430 20.30 -11.88 5.72
C GLY A 430 20.61 -11.86 4.22
N SER A 431 19.88 -11.03 3.48
CA SER A 431 20.13 -10.76 2.06
C SER A 431 19.78 -9.34 1.69
N ARG A 432 20.39 -8.85 0.61
CA ARG A 432 20.13 -7.55 -0.03
C ARG A 432 19.43 -7.85 -1.34
N VAL A 433 18.46 -7.03 -1.72
CA VAL A 433 17.66 -7.20 -2.93
C VAL A 433 17.81 -5.98 -3.82
N ALA A 434 17.79 -6.21 -5.13
CA ALA A 434 17.69 -5.20 -6.18
C ALA A 434 16.82 -5.74 -7.31
N VAL A 435 16.27 -4.85 -8.13
CA VAL A 435 15.38 -5.20 -9.23
C VAL A 435 15.80 -4.39 -10.47
N GLY A 436 15.84 -5.03 -11.64
CA GLY A 436 16.14 -4.40 -12.93
C GLY A 436 16.19 -5.43 -14.07
N ASP A 437 15.91 -5.04 -15.32
CA ASP A 437 15.85 -5.95 -16.49
C ASP A 437 17.26 -6.37 -16.95
N VAL A 438 17.84 -7.37 -16.31
CA VAL A 438 19.24 -7.81 -16.50
C VAL A 438 19.41 -8.60 -17.80
N ASN A 439 18.34 -9.25 -18.28
CA ASN A 439 18.37 -10.06 -19.51
C ASN A 439 17.76 -9.37 -20.73
N ARG A 440 17.19 -8.16 -20.56
CA ARG A 440 16.51 -7.36 -21.58
C ARG A 440 15.30 -8.08 -22.20
N ASP A 441 14.52 -8.75 -21.38
CA ASP A 441 13.29 -9.42 -21.82
C ASP A 441 12.03 -8.55 -21.69
N GLY A 442 12.21 -7.30 -21.25
CA GLY A 442 11.14 -6.31 -21.07
C GLY A 442 10.43 -6.42 -19.73
N THR A 443 10.88 -7.29 -18.83
CA THR A 443 10.45 -7.35 -17.43
C THR A 443 11.64 -7.32 -16.49
N ALA A 444 11.48 -6.73 -15.31
CA ALA A 444 12.57 -6.61 -14.37
C ALA A 444 12.90 -7.96 -13.72
N ASP A 445 14.19 -8.18 -13.46
CA ASP A 445 14.71 -9.37 -12.78
C ASP A 445 15.01 -9.09 -11.31
N LEU A 446 14.88 -10.12 -10.48
CA LEU A 446 15.20 -10.04 -9.05
C LEU A 446 16.65 -10.46 -8.80
N VAL A 447 17.46 -9.54 -8.29
CA VAL A 447 18.85 -9.78 -7.89
C VAL A 447 18.92 -9.89 -6.37
N VAL A 448 19.54 -10.97 -5.86
CA VAL A 448 19.68 -11.23 -4.42
C VAL A 448 21.14 -11.43 -4.06
N GLY A 449 21.65 -10.59 -3.15
CA GLY A 449 23.01 -10.64 -2.62
C GLY A 449 23.04 -11.15 -1.18
N ALA A 450 24.05 -11.95 -0.83
CA ALA A 450 24.25 -12.41 0.53
C ALA A 450 24.60 -11.25 1.48
N GLY A 451 24.05 -11.32 2.69
CA GLY A 451 24.37 -10.38 3.76
C GLY A 451 25.65 -10.69 4.55
N ILE A 452 25.78 -10.06 5.71
CA ILE A 452 26.95 -10.15 6.59
C ILE A 452 27.22 -11.60 7.03
N GLY A 453 28.50 -11.99 7.10
CA GLY A 453 28.91 -13.37 7.38
C GLY A 453 28.87 -14.29 6.15
N GLY A 454 28.21 -13.87 5.06
CA GLY A 454 28.24 -14.53 3.77
C GLY A 454 29.38 -14.02 2.89
N GLY A 455 29.84 -14.85 1.96
CA GLY A 455 30.63 -14.35 0.82
C GLY A 455 29.79 -13.40 -0.04
N PRO A 456 30.39 -12.60 -0.94
CA PRO A 456 29.66 -11.67 -1.82
C PRO A 456 28.91 -12.41 -2.95
N ARG A 457 28.14 -13.44 -2.58
CA ARG A 457 27.37 -14.31 -3.49
C ARG A 457 26.14 -13.55 -3.97
N VAL A 458 25.89 -13.60 -5.27
CA VAL A 458 24.75 -12.98 -5.94
C VAL A 458 24.03 -14.04 -6.77
N ALA A 459 22.69 -14.06 -6.67
CA ALA A 459 21.81 -14.84 -7.54
C ALA A 459 20.88 -13.88 -8.30
N VAL A 460 20.60 -14.18 -9.56
CA VAL A 460 19.71 -13.39 -10.42
C VAL A 460 18.56 -14.29 -10.87
N TYR A 461 17.32 -13.87 -10.61
CA TYR A 461 16.09 -14.60 -10.89
C TYR A 461 15.27 -13.89 -11.96
N ALA A 462 14.71 -14.65 -12.90
CA ALA A 462 13.80 -14.11 -13.90
C ALA A 462 12.51 -13.61 -13.23
N GLY A 463 12.16 -12.34 -13.40
CA GLY A 463 11.02 -11.71 -12.70
C GLY A 463 9.71 -12.49 -12.83
N LYS A 464 9.31 -12.79 -14.07
CA LYS A 464 8.11 -13.57 -14.39
C LYS A 464 8.06 -14.92 -13.67
N SER A 465 9.20 -15.60 -13.53
CA SER A 465 9.27 -16.90 -12.87
C SER A 465 9.09 -16.81 -11.35
N VAL A 466 9.56 -15.71 -10.75
CA VAL A 466 9.34 -15.43 -9.33
C VAL A 466 7.84 -15.26 -9.09
N LEU A 467 7.17 -14.46 -9.92
CA LEU A 467 5.75 -14.15 -9.76
C LEU A 467 4.78 -15.26 -10.20
N SER A 468 5.26 -16.24 -10.97
CA SER A 468 4.52 -17.46 -11.29
C SER A 468 4.67 -18.56 -10.22
N GLY A 469 5.36 -18.28 -9.10
CA GLY A 469 5.55 -19.22 -7.99
C GLY A 469 6.59 -20.32 -8.26
N SER A 470 7.46 -20.14 -9.26
CA SER A 470 8.55 -21.07 -9.57
C SER A 470 9.84 -20.30 -9.90
N PRO A 471 10.47 -19.65 -8.91
CA PRO A 471 11.66 -18.83 -9.12
C PRO A 471 12.76 -19.60 -9.85
N SER A 472 13.17 -19.09 -11.00
CA SER A 472 14.23 -19.67 -11.83
C SER A 472 15.37 -18.68 -11.99
N ARG A 473 16.60 -19.17 -11.90
CA ARG A 473 17.79 -18.33 -12.04
C ARG A 473 18.10 -18.10 -13.52
N LEU A 474 18.36 -16.84 -13.88
CA LEU A 474 18.79 -16.46 -15.24
C LEU A 474 20.17 -17.02 -15.56
N ILE A 475 21.06 -16.97 -14.58
CA ILE A 475 22.44 -17.43 -14.66
C ILE A 475 22.81 -18.16 -13.36
N PRO A 476 23.82 -19.04 -13.37
CA PRO A 476 24.40 -19.56 -12.13
C PRO A 476 24.77 -18.42 -11.18
N ASP A 477 24.67 -18.65 -9.88
CA ASP A 477 25.15 -17.65 -8.93
C ASP A 477 26.67 -17.49 -9.01
N PHE A 478 27.14 -16.35 -8.53
CA PHE A 478 28.55 -15.98 -8.62
C PHE A 478 28.96 -15.14 -7.41
N PHE A 479 30.27 -15.00 -7.21
CA PHE A 479 30.82 -14.04 -6.27
C PHE A 479 31.09 -12.72 -7.00
N ALA A 480 30.44 -11.64 -6.55
CA ALA A 480 30.54 -10.31 -7.14
C ALA A 480 31.88 -9.60 -6.86
N LEU A 481 32.53 -9.99 -5.77
CA LEU A 481 33.81 -9.47 -5.28
C LEU A 481 34.67 -10.65 -4.80
N ASP A 482 35.84 -10.36 -4.22
CA ASP A 482 36.73 -11.40 -3.68
C ASP A 482 35.97 -12.37 -2.76
N SER A 483 36.00 -13.66 -3.12
CA SER A 483 35.26 -14.73 -2.43
C SER A 483 35.66 -14.96 -0.97
N SER A 484 36.79 -14.41 -0.52
CA SER A 484 37.23 -14.45 0.89
C SER A 484 36.51 -13.43 1.77
N LEU A 485 35.89 -12.40 1.18
CA LEU A 485 35.15 -11.39 1.93
C LEU A 485 33.96 -12.01 2.66
N ARG A 486 33.66 -11.48 3.85
CA ARG A 486 32.51 -11.91 4.67
C ARG A 486 31.63 -10.75 5.09
N SER A 487 31.80 -9.59 4.47
CA SER A 487 30.98 -8.40 4.68
C SER A 487 29.62 -8.48 3.97
N GLY A 488 29.40 -9.51 3.14
CA GLY A 488 28.27 -9.55 2.21
C GLY A 488 28.42 -8.52 1.08
N VAL A 489 27.33 -8.28 0.37
CA VAL A 489 27.30 -7.37 -0.79
C VAL A 489 26.04 -6.50 -0.78
N PHE A 490 26.21 -5.20 -1.00
CA PHE A 490 25.13 -4.29 -1.39
C PHE A 490 25.10 -4.20 -2.90
N ILE A 491 23.90 -4.18 -3.47
CA ILE A 491 23.68 -4.33 -4.90
C ILE A 491 22.60 -3.37 -5.38
N THR A 492 22.72 -2.91 -6.61
CA THR A 492 21.65 -2.26 -7.37
C THR A 492 21.73 -2.73 -8.82
N ALA A 493 20.62 -2.64 -9.54
CA ALA A 493 20.51 -3.01 -10.95
C ALA A 493 19.85 -1.87 -11.72
N ALA A 494 20.52 -1.33 -12.73
CA ALA A 494 19.98 -0.29 -13.62
C ALA A 494 20.86 -0.19 -14.88
N ASP A 495 20.33 0.33 -15.97
CA ASP A 495 21.10 0.56 -17.19
C ASP A 495 22.06 1.76 -17.00
N LEU A 496 23.33 1.47 -16.73
CA LEU A 496 24.35 2.47 -16.39
C LEU A 496 25.15 2.89 -17.63
N ASP A 497 25.37 1.97 -18.58
CA ASP A 497 26.11 2.21 -19.82
C ASP A 497 25.24 2.49 -21.07
N ALA A 498 23.92 2.44 -20.92
CA ALA A 498 22.89 2.64 -21.95
C ALA A 498 22.90 1.59 -23.07
N ASP A 499 23.25 0.35 -22.76
CA ASP A 499 23.15 -0.77 -23.70
C ASP A 499 21.74 -1.41 -23.73
N GLY A 500 20.86 -0.99 -22.81
CA GLY A 500 19.49 -1.47 -22.64
C GLY A 500 19.36 -2.70 -21.74
N TYR A 501 20.44 -3.18 -21.14
CA TYR A 501 20.44 -4.17 -20.08
C TYR A 501 20.63 -3.48 -18.74
N ALA A 502 19.97 -3.95 -17.69
CA ALA A 502 20.30 -3.51 -16.34
C ALA A 502 21.67 -4.06 -15.95
N ASP A 503 22.59 -3.14 -15.66
CA ASP A 503 23.92 -3.42 -15.14
C ASP A 503 23.88 -3.60 -13.64
N LEU A 504 24.75 -4.46 -13.11
CA LEU A 504 24.82 -4.71 -11.69
C LEU A 504 26.01 -3.95 -11.09
N ALA A 505 25.72 -3.06 -10.14
CA ALA A 505 26.70 -2.33 -9.36
C ALA A 505 26.75 -2.88 -7.93
N TYR A 506 27.94 -3.33 -7.53
CA TYR A 506 28.18 -4.03 -6.26
C TYR A 506 29.11 -3.23 -5.34
N GLY A 507 28.71 -3.07 -4.08
CA GLY A 507 29.52 -2.54 -3.00
C GLY A 507 29.75 -3.58 -1.90
N THR A 508 30.87 -3.51 -1.17
CA THR A 508 31.04 -4.38 0.00
C THR A 508 30.10 -3.93 1.12
N GLY A 509 29.55 -4.88 1.87
CA GLY A 509 28.81 -4.56 3.09
C GLY A 509 29.68 -4.07 4.25
N ASP A 510 29.08 -4.01 5.43
CA ASP A 510 29.71 -3.54 6.67
C ASP A 510 31.05 -4.25 6.91
N THR A 511 32.06 -3.52 7.39
CA THR A 511 33.46 -3.97 7.58
C THR A 511 34.32 -4.07 6.29
N GLY A 512 33.71 -3.90 5.11
CA GLY A 512 34.42 -3.81 3.84
C GLY A 512 34.78 -2.36 3.44
N GLY A 513 35.71 -2.22 2.48
CA GLY A 513 36.09 -0.90 1.93
C GLY A 513 35.07 -0.37 0.93
N PRO A 514 34.94 0.95 0.70
CA PRO A 514 33.88 1.54 -0.13
C PRO A 514 34.13 1.37 -1.64
N ARG A 515 34.54 0.17 -2.06
CA ARG A 515 34.77 -0.21 -3.45
C ARG A 515 33.42 -0.45 -4.13
N LEU A 516 33.26 0.14 -5.30
CA LEU A 516 32.16 -0.08 -6.21
C LEU A 516 32.72 -0.78 -7.46
N ARG A 517 32.13 -1.91 -7.83
CA ARG A 517 32.39 -2.59 -9.10
C ARG A 517 31.10 -2.71 -9.88
N ILE A 518 31.15 -2.43 -11.18
CA ILE A 518 29.99 -2.46 -12.07
C ILE A 518 30.30 -3.45 -13.19
N VAL A 519 29.37 -4.36 -13.47
CA VAL A 519 29.47 -5.32 -14.58
C VAL A 519 28.17 -5.24 -15.38
N SER A 520 28.30 -5.18 -16.72
CA SER A 520 27.11 -5.03 -17.57
C SER A 520 26.23 -6.28 -17.54
N GLY A 521 24.91 -6.06 -17.60
CA GLY A 521 23.92 -7.13 -17.66
C GLY A 521 24.13 -8.01 -18.89
N ALA A 522 24.39 -7.39 -20.04
CA ALA A 522 24.72 -8.08 -21.29
C ALA A 522 25.93 -9.01 -21.14
N VAL A 523 26.97 -8.55 -20.44
CA VAL A 523 28.19 -9.34 -20.18
C VAL A 523 27.88 -10.52 -19.26
N LEU A 524 27.10 -10.33 -18.21
CA LEU A 524 26.72 -11.39 -17.26
C LEU A 524 25.91 -12.49 -17.94
N VAL A 525 24.89 -12.11 -18.72
CA VAL A 525 24.01 -13.06 -19.42
C VAL A 525 24.75 -13.80 -20.54
N ALA A 526 25.69 -13.15 -21.23
CA ALA A 526 26.50 -13.80 -22.27
C ALA A 526 27.57 -14.76 -21.72
N ASN A 527 27.90 -14.69 -20.43
CA ASN A 527 28.99 -15.46 -19.82
C ASN A 527 28.54 -16.21 -18.54
N PRO A 528 27.50 -17.07 -18.62
CA PRO A 528 26.96 -17.75 -17.45
C PRO A 528 28.01 -18.63 -16.77
N GLY A 529 28.11 -18.51 -15.44
CA GLY A 529 29.03 -19.30 -14.60
C GLY A 529 30.47 -18.78 -14.54
N VAL A 530 30.79 -17.70 -15.25
CA VAL A 530 32.06 -16.98 -15.09
C VAL A 530 32.00 -16.10 -13.84
N ARG A 531 33.09 -16.03 -13.07
CA ARG A 531 33.13 -15.17 -11.88
C ARG A 531 33.12 -13.70 -12.29
N ALA A 532 32.38 -12.86 -11.60
CA ALA A 532 32.25 -11.44 -11.95
C ALA A 532 33.57 -10.65 -11.83
N ASP A 533 34.52 -11.12 -11.01
CA ASP A 533 35.87 -10.55 -10.93
C ASP A 533 36.73 -10.82 -12.19
N GLN A 534 36.36 -11.83 -12.99
CA GLN A 534 36.99 -12.19 -14.27
C GLN A 534 36.32 -11.53 -15.48
N LEU A 535 35.12 -10.99 -15.33
CA LEU A 535 34.41 -10.29 -16.38
C LEU A 535 34.92 -8.86 -16.54
N PRO A 536 34.88 -8.28 -17.76
CA PRO A 536 35.18 -6.87 -17.96
C PRO A 536 34.21 -6.03 -17.13
N ALA A 537 34.76 -5.16 -16.28
CA ALA A 537 33.99 -4.22 -15.50
C ALA A 537 33.69 -2.97 -16.32
N VAL A 538 32.47 -2.45 -16.21
CA VAL A 538 32.09 -1.12 -16.71
C VAL A 538 32.84 -0.04 -15.92
N ALA A 539 32.93 -0.22 -14.58
CA ALA A 539 33.79 0.58 -13.72
C ALA A 539 34.21 -0.21 -12.46
N ASP A 540 35.36 0.16 -11.87
CA ASP A 540 35.86 -0.42 -10.62
C ASP A 540 36.71 0.63 -9.87
N PHE A 541 36.19 1.18 -8.77
CA PHE A 541 36.82 2.29 -8.05
C PHE A 541 36.35 2.37 -6.59
N PHE A 542 37.02 3.20 -5.77
CA PHE A 542 36.55 3.52 -4.41
C PHE A 542 35.67 4.78 -4.42
N ALA A 543 34.42 4.65 -3.95
CA ALA A 543 33.45 5.73 -3.90
C ALA A 543 33.72 6.75 -2.77
N PHE A 544 34.48 6.35 -1.75
CA PHE A 544 34.96 7.21 -0.66
C PHE A 544 36.43 6.88 -0.39
N ASP A 545 36.98 7.41 0.71
CA ASP A 545 38.35 7.11 1.15
C ASP A 545 38.60 5.59 1.19
N GLU A 546 39.65 5.12 0.52
CA GLU A 546 39.96 3.69 0.39
C GLU A 546 40.32 3.02 1.73
N THR A 547 40.58 3.79 2.79
CA THR A 547 40.83 3.30 4.15
C THR A 547 39.56 3.16 4.98
N ASP A 548 38.44 3.72 4.52
CA ASP A 548 37.14 3.59 5.17
C ASP A 548 36.69 2.13 5.17
N ARG A 549 36.21 1.61 6.30
CA ARG A 549 35.73 0.22 6.44
C ARG A 549 34.26 0.15 6.84
N SER A 550 33.53 1.24 6.64
CA SER A 550 32.11 1.32 6.95
C SER A 550 31.22 0.69 5.87
N GLY A 551 31.78 0.22 4.76
CA GLY A 551 31.03 -0.34 3.64
C GLY A 551 30.40 0.72 2.74
N LEU A 552 29.74 0.25 1.68
CA LEU A 552 29.11 1.08 0.66
C LEU A 552 27.68 0.62 0.43
N ARG A 553 26.75 1.57 0.45
CA ARG A 553 25.37 1.37 0.00
C ARG A 553 25.18 2.08 -1.32
N VAL A 554 24.34 1.52 -2.17
CA VAL A 554 24.19 1.98 -3.54
C VAL A 554 22.74 1.79 -4.00
N ALA A 555 22.24 2.79 -4.70
CA ALA A 555 21.04 2.71 -5.53
C ALA A 555 21.37 3.33 -6.89
N ALA A 556 20.62 2.95 -7.92
CA ALA A 556 20.74 3.52 -9.25
C ALA A 556 19.35 3.85 -9.82
N ARG A 557 19.23 5.01 -10.45
CA ARG A 557 18.03 5.46 -11.16
C ARG A 557 18.43 6.58 -12.13
N ASP A 558 17.73 6.71 -13.25
CA ASP A 558 17.89 7.87 -14.13
C ASP A 558 17.30 9.10 -13.42
N LEU A 559 18.15 9.91 -12.80
CA LEU A 559 17.74 11.09 -12.03
C LEU A 559 17.80 12.36 -12.86
N THR A 560 18.34 12.28 -14.08
CA THR A 560 18.48 13.43 -14.98
C THR A 560 17.58 13.34 -16.22
N GLY A 561 16.92 12.19 -16.42
CA GLY A 561 16.02 11.92 -17.53
C GLY A 561 16.73 11.74 -18.86
N ASP A 562 18.01 11.35 -18.85
CA ASP A 562 18.85 11.24 -20.05
C ASP A 562 18.92 9.80 -20.61
N GLY A 563 18.22 8.86 -19.98
CA GLY A 563 18.19 7.45 -20.31
C GLY A 563 19.37 6.66 -19.75
N ARG A 564 20.21 7.25 -18.88
CA ARG A 564 21.27 6.57 -18.15
C ARG A 564 21.02 6.71 -16.66
N ALA A 565 21.15 5.61 -15.93
CA ALA A 565 21.02 5.70 -14.49
C ALA A 565 22.23 6.42 -13.85
N GLU A 566 21.95 7.32 -12.91
CA GLU A 566 22.93 7.80 -11.95
C GLU A 566 23.04 6.85 -10.77
N LEU A 567 24.26 6.68 -10.27
CA LEU A 567 24.55 5.94 -9.04
C LEU A 567 24.52 6.89 -7.84
N VAL A 568 23.64 6.61 -6.90
CA VAL A 568 23.63 7.29 -5.60
C VAL A 568 24.30 6.38 -4.58
N VAL A 569 25.53 6.74 -4.22
CA VAL A 569 26.35 5.97 -3.29
C VAL A 569 26.39 6.64 -1.93
N ALA A 570 26.29 5.84 -0.87
CA ALA A 570 26.29 6.34 0.49
C ALA A 570 27.20 5.53 1.42
N SER A 571 27.84 6.26 2.33
CA SER A 571 28.72 5.71 3.36
C SER A 571 27.91 4.94 4.39
N GLY A 572 28.35 3.72 4.73
CA GLY A 572 27.76 2.95 5.83
C GLY A 572 28.16 3.47 7.23
N ALA A 573 28.98 4.52 7.31
CA ALA A 573 29.44 5.08 8.58
C ALA A 573 28.30 5.58 9.47
N LYS A 574 28.34 5.20 10.76
CA LYS A 574 27.29 5.49 11.75
C LYS A 574 27.34 6.89 12.37
N ALA A 575 28.28 7.73 11.94
CA ALA A 575 28.53 9.05 12.55
C ALA A 575 28.61 10.22 11.56
N ALA A 576 28.89 9.95 10.28
CA ALA A 576 28.99 10.97 9.25
C ALA A 576 28.22 10.52 8.01
N ALA A 577 27.08 11.15 7.76
CA ALA A 577 26.28 10.90 6.58
C ALA A 577 26.98 11.52 5.36
N ARG A 578 27.38 10.67 4.42
CA ARG A 578 28.04 11.07 3.17
C ARG A 578 27.38 10.36 2.02
N VAL A 579 26.92 11.15 1.05
CA VAL A 579 26.28 10.70 -0.18
C VAL A 579 26.98 11.36 -1.37
N ARG A 580 27.13 10.63 -2.48
CA ARG A 580 27.56 11.16 -3.78
C ARG A 580 26.62 10.65 -4.86
N VAL A 581 26.32 11.48 -5.85
CA VAL A 581 25.62 11.09 -7.08
C VAL A 581 26.65 11.02 -8.20
N LEU A 582 26.82 9.86 -8.81
CA LEU A 582 27.85 9.57 -9.79
C LEU A 582 27.20 9.20 -11.12
N SER A 583 27.63 9.81 -12.22
CA SER A 583 27.39 9.28 -13.56
C SER A 583 28.66 8.60 -14.07
N LEU A 584 28.53 7.61 -14.96
CA LEU A 584 29.71 6.95 -15.55
C LEU A 584 30.61 7.93 -16.33
N ALA A 585 30.02 8.99 -16.90
CA ALA A 585 30.77 10.05 -17.57
C ALA A 585 31.53 10.99 -16.61
N GLY A 586 31.18 10.99 -15.31
CA GLY A 586 31.58 12.03 -14.34
C GLY A 586 32.11 11.51 -13.00
N LEU A 587 32.58 10.25 -12.93
CA LEU A 587 33.01 9.59 -11.68
C LEU A 587 34.00 10.39 -10.80
N ALA A 588 34.81 11.27 -11.41
CA ALA A 588 35.86 12.05 -10.75
C ALA A 588 35.40 13.38 -10.11
N THR A 589 34.22 13.93 -10.47
CA THR A 589 33.85 15.32 -10.12
C THR A 589 32.66 15.46 -9.17
N ALA A 590 32.02 14.36 -8.78
CA ALA A 590 30.81 14.41 -7.96
C ALA A 590 31.10 14.85 -6.51
N PRO A 591 30.48 15.93 -6.02
CA PRO A 591 30.67 16.43 -4.66
C PRO A 591 30.12 15.45 -3.62
N THR A 592 30.71 15.47 -2.42
CA THR A 592 30.13 14.77 -1.26
C THR A 592 29.11 15.68 -0.58
N PHE A 593 27.95 15.12 -0.28
CA PHE A 593 26.81 15.81 0.34
C PHE A 593 26.44 15.12 1.66
N ASP A 594 26.09 15.91 2.68
CA ASP A 594 25.48 15.43 3.91
C ASP A 594 23.96 15.67 3.84
N PRO A 595 23.14 14.61 3.64
CA PRO A 595 21.69 14.75 3.50
C PRO A 595 20.96 15.13 4.78
N PHE A 596 21.63 15.04 5.93
CA PHE A 596 21.01 15.21 7.24
C PHE A 596 21.58 16.39 8.04
N ASN A 597 22.37 17.26 7.40
CA ASN A 597 22.90 18.49 7.99
C ASN A 597 23.60 18.25 9.35
N GLY A 598 24.45 17.22 9.43
CA GLY A 598 25.21 16.87 10.63
C GLY A 598 24.49 15.94 11.62
N VAL A 599 23.25 15.53 11.34
CA VAL A 599 22.56 14.52 12.16
C VAL A 599 23.15 13.13 11.88
N ALA A 600 23.55 12.44 12.94
CA ALA A 600 24.14 11.11 12.85
C ALA A 600 23.15 10.07 12.29
N ALA A 601 23.65 9.21 11.40
CA ALA A 601 22.90 8.09 10.85
C ALA A 601 23.15 6.84 11.71
N LEU A 602 22.13 6.36 12.44
CA LEU A 602 22.25 5.29 13.45
C LEU A 602 22.85 4.01 12.87
N ASP A 603 22.42 3.67 11.66
CA ASP A 603 22.85 2.48 10.93
C ASP A 603 23.39 2.87 9.57
N GLY A 604 24.08 4.01 9.43
CA GLY A 604 24.52 4.53 8.13
C GLY A 604 23.38 5.07 7.26
N VAL A 605 23.72 5.69 6.12
CA VAL A 605 22.72 6.27 5.21
C VAL A 605 22.16 5.17 4.32
N TYR A 606 20.84 5.04 4.24
CA TYR A 606 20.19 4.19 3.24
C TYR A 606 19.76 5.04 2.05
N VAL A 607 19.84 4.43 0.88
CA VAL A 607 19.45 5.00 -0.40
C VAL A 607 18.57 3.98 -1.09
N GLY A 608 17.44 4.41 -1.63
CA GLY A 608 16.59 3.57 -2.46
C GLY A 608 15.64 4.35 -3.34
#